data_AF-A0AB38SHH1-F1
#
_entry.id   AF-A0AB38SHH1-F1
#
_cell.length_a   1.000
_cell.length_b   1.000
_cell.length_c   1.000
_cell.angle_alpha   90.00
_cell.angle_beta   90.00
_cell.angle_gamma   90.00
#
_symmetry.space_group_name_H-M   'P 1'
#
loop_
_entity.id
_entity.type
_entity.pdbx_description
1 polymer ?
#
loop_
_entity_poly.entity_id
_entity_poly.type
_entity_poly.pdbx_seq_one_letter_code
_entity_poly.pdbx_strand_id
1 'polypeptide(L)'
;MLVELYRLYREALDATVHGAQPVEYDWGKLPNPLNGVWLPYSEMFNEFSREIANSLNTLNDYSLRLRAWNAVIAPMDDKEKLDTVHEFIDPIATIGLNLPYVIRSRFIFAAAHLSHQASRSREGASWRDDFPLDGEVYFKAADKFGAPWEAYSAFKRCVEKFGNKQYQSATRDFRNAYNHRLSSRFVIGITQIVTREVDAEAKSIRYTFGGMPALGLDFVAGLLDEQYQLGTEAFLAFQALVREHEASISKNNIV
;
A
#
# COMPACT_ATOMS: atom_id res chain seq x y z
N MET A 1 -28.19 14.56 14.10
CA MET A 1 -28.11 13.83 12.82
C MET A 1 -26.73 13.21 12.61
N LEU A 2 -25.64 13.98 12.52
CA LEU A 2 -24.29 13.42 12.36
C LEU A 2 -23.82 12.52 13.53
N VAL A 3 -24.13 12.89 14.78
CA VAL A 3 -23.81 12.07 15.97
C VAL A 3 -24.50 10.70 15.92
N GLU A 4 -25.77 10.68 15.50
CA GLU A 4 -26.55 9.45 15.40
C GLU A 4 -26.06 8.56 14.26
N LEU A 5 -25.72 9.17 13.12
CA LEU A 5 -25.11 8.49 11.99
C LEU A 5 -23.76 7.84 12.37
N TYR A 6 -22.93 8.58 13.11
CA TYR A 6 -21.66 8.05 13.61
C TYR A 6 -21.87 6.90 14.62
N ARG A 7 -22.91 6.97 15.47
CA ARG A 7 -23.29 5.87 16.39
C ARG A 7 -23.63 4.60 15.62
N LEU A 8 -24.48 4.71 14.60
CA LEU A 8 -24.83 3.57 13.72
C LEU A 8 -23.61 2.98 13.03
N TYR A 9 -22.70 3.84 12.56
CA TYR A 9 -21.42 3.41 11.99
C TYR A 9 -20.55 2.66 13.01
N ARG A 10 -20.43 3.15 14.25
CA ARG A 10 -19.66 2.46 15.29
C ARG A 10 -20.26 1.08 15.60
N GLU A 11 -21.59 0.99 15.71
CA GLU A 11 -22.28 -0.29 15.94
C GLU A 11 -22.06 -1.27 14.78
N ALA A 12 -22.14 -0.79 13.53
CA ALA A 12 -21.86 -1.61 12.35
C ALA A 12 -20.39 -2.05 12.28
N LEU A 13 -19.46 -1.18 12.66
CA LEU A 13 -18.02 -1.49 12.68
C LEU A 13 -17.71 -2.53 13.75
N ASP A 14 -18.23 -2.36 14.97
CA ASP A 14 -18.01 -3.30 16.07
C ASP A 14 -18.63 -4.69 15.77
N ALA A 15 -19.69 -4.74 14.94
CA ALA A 15 -20.29 -5.98 14.46
C ALA A 15 -19.54 -6.62 13.28
N THR A 16 -18.56 -5.93 12.67
CA THR A 16 -17.82 -6.44 11.52
C THR A 16 -16.79 -7.48 11.98
N VAL A 17 -16.76 -8.63 11.32
CA VAL A 17 -15.77 -9.68 11.62
C VAL A 17 -14.41 -9.29 11.07
N HIS A 18 -13.41 -9.21 11.95
CA HIS A 18 -12.01 -9.04 11.57
C HIS A 18 -11.48 -10.33 10.93
N GLY A 19 -11.48 -10.39 9.60
CA GLY A 19 -11.04 -11.58 8.85
C GLY A 19 -9.53 -11.82 8.85
N ALA A 20 -8.72 -10.81 9.17
CA ALA A 20 -7.27 -10.89 9.15
C ALA A 20 -6.65 -10.19 10.37
N GLN A 21 -5.56 -10.78 10.88
CA GLN A 21 -4.82 -10.24 12.02
C GLN A 21 -3.93 -9.08 11.58
N PRO A 22 -3.85 -7.99 12.36
CA PRO A 22 -2.87 -6.92 12.14
C PRO A 22 -1.45 -7.46 12.01
N VAL A 23 -0.64 -6.84 11.15
CA VAL A 23 0.78 -7.17 11.07
C VAL A 23 1.49 -6.64 12.32
N GLU A 24 2.46 -7.39 12.81
CA GLU A 24 3.18 -7.10 14.04
C GLU A 24 4.17 -5.93 13.92
N TYR A 25 4.48 -5.33 15.06
CA TYR A 25 5.49 -4.29 15.23
C TYR A 25 6.73 -4.86 15.93
N ASP A 26 7.85 -4.14 15.85
CA ASP A 26 9.04 -4.38 16.69
C ASP A 26 9.56 -5.83 16.67
N TRP A 27 9.47 -6.49 15.51
CA TRP A 27 9.87 -7.88 15.34
C TRP A 27 11.39 -8.05 15.17
N GLY A 28 12.16 -6.98 14.98
CA GLY A 28 13.62 -7.03 14.79
C GLY A 28 14.39 -7.76 15.91
N LYS A 29 15.52 -8.35 15.56
CA LYS A 29 16.42 -9.10 16.45
C LYS A 29 17.89 -8.71 16.24
N LEU A 30 18.15 -7.44 15.98
CA LEU A 30 19.52 -6.91 15.93
C LEU A 30 20.26 -7.16 17.25
N PRO A 31 21.58 -7.39 17.22
CA PRO A 31 22.35 -7.68 18.42
C PRO A 31 22.41 -6.46 19.34
N ASN A 32 22.47 -6.72 20.65
CA ASN A 32 22.67 -5.73 21.69
C ASN A 32 23.75 -6.23 22.66
N PRO A 33 24.94 -5.60 22.73
CA PRO A 33 25.30 -4.31 22.12
C PRO A 33 25.49 -4.35 20.60
N LEU A 34 25.22 -3.21 19.95
CA LEU A 34 25.39 -3.00 18.51
C LEU A 34 26.58 -2.07 18.25
N ASN A 35 27.50 -2.45 17.36
CA ASN A 35 28.57 -1.57 16.93
C ASN A 35 27.97 -0.31 16.28
N GLY A 36 28.51 0.87 16.61
CA GLY A 36 28.04 2.17 16.13
C GLY A 36 27.91 2.28 14.60
N VAL A 37 28.67 1.47 13.88
CA VAL A 37 28.62 1.31 12.43
C VAL A 37 27.25 0.91 11.89
N TRP A 38 26.45 0.20 12.70
CA TRP A 38 25.13 -0.31 12.34
C TRP A 38 23.98 0.57 12.86
N LEU A 39 24.27 1.68 13.55
CA LEU A 39 23.24 2.62 14.00
C LEU A 39 22.36 3.12 12.84
N PRO A 40 22.91 3.53 11.67
CA PRO A 40 22.07 3.96 10.55
C PRO A 40 21.11 2.85 10.09
N TYR A 41 21.58 1.61 10.01
CA TYR A 41 20.74 0.47 9.64
C TYR A 41 19.61 0.27 10.67
N SER A 42 19.94 0.31 11.97
CA SER A 42 18.96 0.12 13.06
C SER A 42 17.87 1.18 13.03
N GLU A 43 18.22 2.46 12.91
CA GLU A 43 17.25 3.56 12.87
C GLU A 43 16.34 3.46 11.63
N MET A 44 16.92 3.26 10.45
CA MET A 44 16.16 3.05 9.21
C MET A 44 15.22 1.85 9.32
N PHE A 45 15.71 0.73 9.84
CA PHE A 45 14.91 -0.48 9.99
C PHE A 45 13.70 -0.23 10.90
N ASN A 46 13.91 0.40 12.06
CA ASN A 46 12.84 0.70 13.01
C ASN A 46 11.79 1.64 12.42
N GLU A 47 12.21 2.69 11.73
CA GLU A 47 11.29 3.63 11.08
C GLU A 47 10.52 2.97 9.93
N PHE A 48 11.23 2.33 8.99
CA PHE A 48 10.63 1.78 7.79
C PHE A 48 9.67 0.63 8.09
N SER A 49 10.05 -0.28 9.00
CA SER A 49 9.20 -1.42 9.36
C SER A 49 7.91 -0.97 10.04
N ARG A 50 7.98 0.02 10.94
CA ARG A 50 6.80 0.61 11.60
C ARG A 50 5.91 1.34 10.62
N GLU A 51 6.46 2.12 9.71
CA GLU A 51 5.66 2.86 8.73
C GLU A 51 4.95 1.91 7.76
N ILE A 52 5.62 0.85 7.31
CA ILE A 52 5.00 -0.19 6.49
C ILE A 52 3.88 -0.90 7.26
N ALA A 53 4.12 -1.29 8.52
CA ALA A 53 3.13 -1.94 9.36
C ALA A 53 1.90 -1.05 9.60
N ASN A 54 2.11 0.23 9.92
CA ASN A 54 1.05 1.23 10.06
C ASN A 54 0.21 1.33 8.79
N SER A 55 0.86 1.36 7.63
CA SER A 55 0.18 1.50 6.35
C SER A 55 -0.68 0.29 6.01
N LEU A 56 -0.16 -0.92 6.24
CA LEU A 56 -0.90 -2.18 6.05
C LEU A 56 -2.08 -2.27 7.01
N ASN A 57 -1.86 -1.98 8.30
CA ASN A 57 -2.93 -2.01 9.29
C ASN A 57 -4.00 -0.94 9.02
N THR A 58 -3.62 0.22 8.49
CA THR A 58 -4.56 1.25 8.02
C THR A 58 -5.37 0.77 6.82
N LEU A 59 -4.75 0.07 5.87
CA LEU A 59 -5.44 -0.51 4.71
C LEU A 59 -6.53 -1.51 5.16
N ASN A 60 -6.21 -2.38 6.12
CA ASN A 60 -7.17 -3.31 6.72
C ASN A 60 -8.30 -2.57 7.46
N ASP A 61 -7.96 -1.58 8.28
CA ASP A 61 -8.96 -0.74 8.98
C ASP A 61 -9.91 -0.07 7.97
N TYR A 62 -9.39 0.54 6.90
CA TYR A 62 -10.25 1.17 5.89
C TYR A 62 -11.18 0.19 5.19
N SER A 63 -10.74 -1.03 4.89
CA SER A 63 -11.65 -2.06 4.36
C SER A 63 -12.84 -2.31 5.30
N LEU A 64 -12.57 -2.50 6.59
CA LEU A 64 -13.60 -2.76 7.61
C LEU A 64 -14.54 -1.56 7.76
N ARG A 65 -14.00 -0.34 7.77
CA ARG A 65 -14.80 0.89 7.83
C ARG A 65 -15.71 1.05 6.63
N LEU A 66 -15.24 0.73 5.42
CA LEU A 66 -16.06 0.79 4.22
C LEU A 66 -17.18 -0.26 4.23
N ARG A 67 -16.93 -1.46 4.78
CA ARG A 67 -17.99 -2.47 5.01
C ARG A 67 -19.04 -1.97 6.01
N ALA A 68 -18.61 -1.38 7.11
CA ALA A 68 -19.53 -0.79 8.09
C ALA A 68 -20.37 0.33 7.48
N TRP A 69 -19.74 1.26 6.74
CA TRP A 69 -20.45 2.30 6.01
C TRP A 69 -21.43 1.75 4.98
N ASN A 70 -21.06 0.69 4.26
CA ASN A 70 -21.95 0.04 3.30
C ASN A 70 -23.25 -0.46 3.95
N ALA A 71 -23.17 -1.01 5.17
CA ALA A 71 -24.34 -1.44 5.93
C ALA A 71 -25.20 -0.24 6.38
N VAL A 72 -24.56 0.83 6.86
CA VAL A 72 -25.24 2.04 7.35
C VAL A 72 -25.98 2.79 6.24
N ILE A 73 -25.39 2.89 5.04
CA ILE A 73 -26.00 3.64 3.93
C ILE A 73 -27.04 2.83 3.15
N ALA A 74 -27.14 1.52 3.35
CA ALA A 74 -28.06 0.68 2.60
C ALA A 74 -29.53 1.16 2.64
N PRO A 75 -30.12 1.53 3.80
CA PRO A 75 -31.50 2.00 3.87
C PRO A 75 -31.71 3.48 3.50
N MET A 76 -30.63 4.23 3.25
CA MET A 76 -30.70 5.68 3.00
C MET A 76 -31.20 6.02 1.60
N ASP A 77 -31.85 7.17 1.48
CA ASP A 77 -32.14 7.77 0.19
C ASP A 77 -30.89 8.37 -0.49
N ASP A 78 -31.04 8.83 -1.73
CA ASP A 78 -29.92 9.37 -2.52
C ASP A 78 -29.31 10.63 -1.93
N LYS A 79 -30.11 11.47 -1.25
CA LYS A 79 -29.64 12.71 -0.65
C LYS A 79 -28.84 12.41 0.62
N GLU A 80 -29.36 11.54 1.48
CA GLU A 80 -28.69 11.06 2.68
C GLU A 80 -27.37 10.34 2.34
N LYS A 81 -27.37 9.52 1.28
CA LYS A 81 -26.16 8.89 0.75
C LYS A 81 -25.15 9.92 0.30
N LEU A 82 -25.56 10.92 -0.48
CA LEU A 82 -24.67 11.96 -0.98
C LEU A 82 -24.00 12.71 0.19
N ASP A 83 -24.78 13.15 1.18
CA ASP A 83 -24.27 13.86 2.35
C ASP A 83 -23.31 12.98 3.17
N THR A 84 -23.67 11.71 3.40
CA THR A 84 -22.82 10.74 4.12
C THR A 84 -21.52 10.44 3.36
N VAL A 85 -21.61 10.32 2.04
CA VAL A 85 -20.46 10.03 1.18
C VAL A 85 -19.44 11.15 1.26
N HIS A 86 -19.90 12.39 1.09
CA HIS A 86 -19.03 13.56 1.13
C HIS A 86 -18.32 13.73 2.47
N GLU A 87 -19.03 13.53 3.58
CA GLU A 87 -18.49 13.80 4.91
C GLU A 87 -17.57 12.66 5.41
N PHE A 88 -17.96 11.40 5.22
CA PHE A 88 -17.31 10.28 5.91
C PHE A 88 -16.63 9.26 5.00
N ILE A 89 -17.19 9.00 3.82
CA ILE A 89 -16.77 7.85 3.00
C ILE A 89 -15.69 8.26 1.99
N ASP A 90 -15.89 9.37 1.27
CA ASP A 90 -14.98 9.85 0.23
C ASP A 90 -13.53 9.94 0.71
N PRO A 91 -13.22 10.53 1.90
CA PRO A 91 -11.85 10.59 2.40
C PRO A 91 -11.23 9.20 2.61
N ILE A 92 -11.97 8.28 3.23
CA ILE A 92 -11.51 6.93 3.56
C ILE A 92 -11.32 6.10 2.29
N ALA A 93 -12.31 6.10 1.40
CA ALA A 93 -12.27 5.33 0.16
C ALA A 93 -11.17 5.85 -0.79
N THR A 94 -11.00 7.18 -0.88
CA THR A 94 -9.94 7.79 -1.69
C THR A 94 -8.56 7.40 -1.18
N ILE A 95 -8.30 7.52 0.13
CA ILE A 95 -7.00 7.15 0.69
C ILE A 95 -6.80 5.64 0.56
N GLY A 96 -7.82 4.84 0.90
CA GLY A 96 -7.81 3.38 0.80
C GLY A 96 -7.42 2.89 -0.59
N LEU A 97 -8.03 3.43 -1.65
CA LEU A 97 -7.70 3.02 -3.02
C LEU A 97 -6.27 3.38 -3.46
N ASN A 98 -5.66 4.40 -2.84
CA ASN A 98 -4.30 4.84 -3.15
C ASN A 98 -3.23 4.14 -2.29
N LEU A 99 -3.55 3.71 -1.07
CA LEU A 99 -2.62 3.07 -0.14
C LEU A 99 -1.85 1.90 -0.75
N PRO A 100 -2.44 1.04 -1.62
CA PRO A 100 -1.67 -0.03 -2.24
C PRO A 100 -0.44 0.45 -3.02
N TYR A 101 -0.53 1.57 -3.71
CA TYR A 101 0.62 2.14 -4.42
C TYR A 101 1.66 2.71 -3.47
N VAL A 102 1.21 3.33 -2.37
CA VAL A 102 2.09 3.93 -1.35
C VAL A 102 2.88 2.86 -0.60
N ILE A 103 2.21 1.81 -0.12
CA ILE A 103 2.85 0.69 0.59
C ILE A 103 3.85 -0.02 -0.32
N ARG A 104 3.51 -0.24 -1.60
CA ARG A 104 4.46 -0.80 -2.58
C ARG A 104 5.73 0.03 -2.67
N SER A 105 5.61 1.34 -2.82
CA SER A 105 6.75 2.25 -2.87
C SER A 105 7.58 2.21 -1.58
N ARG A 106 6.93 2.17 -0.41
CA ARG A 106 7.60 2.06 0.89
C ARG A 106 8.41 0.76 1.02
N PHE A 107 7.86 -0.37 0.59
CA PHE A 107 8.60 -1.64 0.54
C PHE A 107 9.85 -1.55 -0.33
N ILE A 108 9.73 -0.99 -1.55
CA ILE A 108 10.86 -0.84 -2.48
C ILE A 108 11.95 0.05 -1.86
N PHE A 109 11.54 1.17 -1.29
CA PHE A 109 12.43 2.13 -0.64
C PHE A 109 13.17 1.47 0.53
N ALA A 110 12.44 0.84 1.45
CA ALA A 110 13.00 0.17 2.61
C ALA A 110 13.96 -0.96 2.21
N ALA A 111 13.55 -1.82 1.26
CA ALA A 111 14.40 -2.91 0.81
C ALA A 111 15.68 -2.42 0.15
N ALA A 112 15.64 -1.35 -0.67
CA ALA A 112 16.83 -0.78 -1.27
C ALA A 112 17.81 -0.26 -0.21
N HIS A 113 17.35 0.62 0.69
CA HIS A 113 18.19 1.21 1.74
C HIS A 113 18.77 0.17 2.69
N LEU A 114 17.93 -0.73 3.20
CA LEU A 114 18.38 -1.74 4.15
C LEU A 114 19.35 -2.73 3.51
N SER A 115 19.08 -3.18 2.28
CA SER A 115 20.00 -4.10 1.59
C SER A 115 21.35 -3.43 1.33
N HIS A 116 21.37 -2.17 0.90
CA HIS A 116 22.62 -1.43 0.68
C HIS A 116 23.43 -1.26 1.96
N GLN A 117 22.81 -0.83 3.06
CA GLN A 117 23.53 -0.70 4.33
C GLN A 117 23.98 -2.06 4.88
N ALA A 118 23.13 -3.09 4.81
CA ALA A 118 23.50 -4.42 5.26
C ALA A 118 24.67 -5.00 4.45
N SER A 119 24.85 -4.61 3.18
CA SER A 119 25.95 -5.12 2.34
C SER A 119 27.32 -4.80 2.90
N ARG A 120 27.43 -3.76 3.74
CA ARG A 120 28.66 -3.45 4.48
C ARG A 120 29.17 -4.65 5.30
N SER A 121 28.27 -5.53 5.75
CA SER A 121 28.63 -6.71 6.55
C SER A 121 29.28 -7.81 5.69
N ARG A 122 29.02 -7.80 4.38
CA ARG A 122 29.55 -8.78 3.42
C ARG A 122 30.79 -8.25 2.71
N GLU A 123 30.80 -6.96 2.40
CA GLU A 123 31.81 -6.32 1.58
C GLU A 123 32.94 -5.69 2.40
N GLY A 124 32.72 -5.40 3.68
CA GLY A 124 33.72 -4.85 4.58
C GLY A 124 34.39 -3.58 4.01
N ALA A 125 35.70 -3.62 3.82
CA ALA A 125 36.49 -2.50 3.29
C ALA A 125 36.21 -2.20 1.80
N SER A 126 35.62 -3.13 1.06
CA SER A 126 35.25 -2.92 -0.35
C SER A 126 33.90 -2.22 -0.52
N TRP A 127 33.11 -2.11 0.55
CA TRP A 127 31.81 -1.45 0.52
C TRP A 127 31.97 0.04 0.18
N ARG A 128 31.11 0.53 -0.71
CA ARG A 128 31.06 1.94 -1.10
C ARG A 128 29.64 2.45 -0.99
N ASP A 129 29.51 3.69 -0.57
CA ASP A 129 28.24 4.39 -0.64
C ASP A 129 28.02 4.92 -2.06
N ASP A 130 27.40 4.08 -2.90
CA ASP A 130 26.95 4.40 -4.25
C ASP A 130 25.42 4.37 -4.36
N PHE A 131 24.74 4.61 -3.22
CA PHE A 131 23.30 4.66 -3.14
C PHE A 131 22.76 5.91 -3.88
N PRO A 132 21.69 5.79 -4.69
CA PRO A 132 21.10 6.94 -5.38
C PRO A 132 20.42 7.89 -4.39
N LEU A 133 20.08 9.09 -4.85
CA LEU A 133 19.27 10.02 -4.06
C LEU A 133 17.86 9.46 -3.84
N ASP A 134 17.23 9.80 -2.71
CA ASP A 134 15.92 9.26 -2.30
C ASP A 134 14.84 9.38 -3.39
N GLY A 135 14.82 10.49 -4.14
CA GLY A 135 13.87 10.72 -5.25
C GLY A 135 14.07 9.80 -6.48
N GLU A 136 15.15 9.03 -6.49
CA GLU A 136 15.54 8.11 -7.57
C GLU A 136 15.43 6.63 -7.15
N VAL A 137 14.96 6.36 -5.93
CA VAL A 137 14.81 5.00 -5.39
C VAL A 137 13.56 4.33 -5.97
N TYR A 138 13.78 3.57 -7.04
CA TYR A 138 12.76 2.73 -7.68
C TYR A 138 13.18 1.25 -7.64
N PHE A 139 12.38 0.37 -8.27
CA PHE A 139 12.71 -1.07 -8.37
C PHE A 139 14.13 -1.34 -8.88
N LYS A 140 14.66 -0.52 -9.78
CA LYS A 140 16.03 -0.68 -10.28
C LYS A 140 17.08 -0.55 -9.17
N ALA A 141 16.88 0.37 -8.22
CA ALA A 141 17.76 0.51 -7.07
C ALA A 141 17.60 -0.67 -6.11
N ALA A 142 16.35 -1.04 -5.80
CA ALA A 142 16.08 -2.22 -4.99
C ALA A 142 16.67 -3.50 -5.60
N ASP A 143 16.59 -3.67 -6.93
CA ASP A 143 17.17 -4.80 -7.64
C ASP A 143 18.69 -4.81 -7.53
N LYS A 144 19.33 -3.66 -7.75
CA LYS A 144 20.79 -3.52 -7.66
C LYS A 144 21.31 -3.94 -6.28
N PHE A 145 20.71 -3.43 -5.21
CA PHE A 145 21.20 -3.64 -3.84
C PHE A 145 20.64 -4.88 -3.17
N GLY A 146 19.45 -5.30 -3.57
CA GLY A 146 18.77 -6.48 -3.03
C GLY A 146 19.22 -7.79 -3.67
N ALA A 147 19.58 -7.81 -4.96
CA ALA A 147 19.93 -9.04 -5.67
C ALA A 147 21.01 -9.93 -5.01
N PRO A 148 22.02 -9.38 -4.30
CA PRO A 148 22.98 -10.21 -3.57
C PRO A 148 22.39 -11.03 -2.43
N TRP A 149 21.20 -10.67 -1.90
CA TRP A 149 20.54 -11.32 -0.77
C TRP A 149 19.58 -12.42 -1.26
N GLU A 150 19.68 -13.62 -0.70
CA GLU A 150 18.95 -14.79 -1.18
C GLU A 150 17.42 -14.60 -1.08
N ALA A 151 16.97 -14.01 0.02
CA ALA A 151 15.55 -13.75 0.29
C ALA A 151 14.94 -12.66 -0.60
N TYR A 152 15.77 -11.83 -1.27
CA TYR A 152 15.28 -10.70 -2.05
C TYR A 152 14.37 -11.12 -3.21
N SER A 153 14.70 -12.22 -3.89
CA SER A 153 13.91 -12.72 -5.03
C SER A 153 12.47 -13.08 -4.64
N ALA A 154 12.29 -13.66 -3.45
CA ALA A 154 10.98 -13.99 -2.91
C ALA A 154 10.22 -12.72 -2.51
N PHE A 155 10.90 -11.79 -1.82
CA PHE A 155 10.35 -10.48 -1.47
C PHE A 155 9.85 -9.71 -2.69
N LYS A 156 10.69 -9.56 -3.72
CA LYS A 156 10.35 -8.86 -4.97
C LYS A 156 9.07 -9.42 -5.59
N ARG A 157 8.99 -10.74 -5.72
CA ARG A 157 7.82 -11.42 -6.30
C ARG A 157 6.54 -11.12 -5.53
N CYS A 158 6.58 -11.02 -4.21
CA CYS A 158 5.41 -10.66 -3.41
C CYS A 158 5.02 -9.19 -3.62
N VAL A 159 5.98 -8.26 -3.55
CA VAL A 159 5.72 -6.82 -3.72
C VAL A 159 5.19 -6.46 -5.11
N GLU A 160 5.60 -7.18 -6.16
CA GLU A 160 5.13 -6.95 -7.53
C GLU A 160 3.65 -7.29 -7.74
N LYS A 161 3.07 -8.18 -6.92
CA LYS A 161 1.63 -8.49 -6.96
C LYS A 161 0.77 -7.33 -6.44
N PHE A 162 1.36 -6.47 -5.62
CA PHE A 162 0.67 -5.41 -4.90
C PHE A 162 0.46 -4.18 -5.79
N GLY A 163 -0.75 -3.61 -5.77
CA GLY A 163 -1.14 -2.50 -6.65
C GLY A 163 -0.86 -2.79 -8.13
N ASN A 164 -1.04 -4.04 -8.55
CA ASN A 164 -0.70 -4.51 -9.89
C ASN A 164 -1.67 -3.98 -10.96
N LYS A 165 -1.46 -4.39 -12.22
CA LYS A 165 -2.33 -4.00 -13.34
C LYS A 165 -3.78 -4.46 -13.15
N GLN A 166 -4.01 -5.61 -12.53
CA GLN A 166 -5.37 -6.10 -12.26
C GLN A 166 -6.10 -5.18 -11.29
N TYR A 167 -5.45 -4.79 -10.18
CA TYR A 167 -5.98 -3.81 -9.24
C TYR A 167 -6.20 -2.44 -9.90
N GLN A 168 -5.24 -1.98 -10.72
CA GLN A 168 -5.38 -0.76 -11.49
C GLN A 168 -6.62 -0.81 -12.41
N SER A 169 -6.80 -1.90 -13.17
CA SER A 169 -7.97 -2.04 -14.04
C SER A 169 -9.28 -2.15 -13.26
N ALA A 170 -9.30 -2.89 -12.16
CA ALA A 170 -10.49 -3.06 -11.30
C ALA A 170 -10.95 -1.73 -10.69
N THR A 171 -10.01 -0.88 -10.31
CA THR A 171 -10.28 0.48 -9.79
C THR A 171 -10.47 1.52 -10.89
N ARG A 172 -10.45 1.12 -12.17
CA ARG A 172 -10.54 2.02 -13.34
C ARG A 172 -9.45 3.10 -13.33
N ASP A 173 -8.24 2.68 -12.98
CA ASP A 173 -7.06 3.52 -12.88
C ASP A 173 -7.26 4.70 -11.91
N PHE A 174 -7.94 4.42 -10.77
CA PHE A 174 -8.40 5.45 -9.84
C PHE A 174 -7.30 6.43 -9.43
N ARG A 175 -6.11 5.94 -9.06
CA ARG A 175 -4.98 6.79 -8.65
C ARG A 175 -4.60 7.80 -9.73
N ASN A 176 -4.44 7.36 -10.96
CA ASN A 176 -4.08 8.25 -12.07
C ASN A 176 -5.24 9.19 -12.39
N ALA A 177 -6.46 8.67 -12.42
CA ALA A 177 -7.65 9.47 -12.70
C ALA A 177 -7.91 10.53 -11.63
N TYR A 178 -7.64 10.23 -10.36
CA TYR A 178 -7.78 11.16 -9.23
C TYR A 178 -6.77 12.30 -9.31
N ASN A 179 -5.52 12.00 -9.67
CA ASN A 179 -4.46 13.02 -9.73
C ASN A 179 -4.44 13.82 -11.03
N HIS A 180 -4.89 13.24 -12.14
CA HIS A 180 -4.64 13.79 -13.48
C HIS A 180 -5.87 13.84 -14.40
N ARG A 181 -7.02 13.28 -14.00
CA ARG A 181 -8.25 13.26 -14.82
C ARG A 181 -9.49 13.42 -13.93
N LEU A 182 -10.56 12.65 -14.21
CA LEU A 182 -11.79 12.58 -13.42
C LEU A 182 -11.98 11.14 -12.94
N SER A 183 -11.79 10.89 -11.65
CA SER A 183 -11.99 9.56 -11.06
C SER A 183 -13.48 9.16 -11.02
N SER A 184 -13.75 7.88 -10.79
CA SER A 184 -15.10 7.44 -10.38
C SER A 184 -15.47 8.04 -9.03
N ARG A 185 -16.76 8.29 -8.79
CA ARG A 185 -17.30 8.59 -7.45
C ARG A 185 -17.47 7.30 -6.64
N PHE A 186 -17.79 7.41 -5.36
CA PHE A 186 -18.19 6.29 -4.51
C PHE A 186 -19.69 6.34 -4.26
N VAL A 187 -20.34 5.17 -4.21
CA VAL A 187 -21.78 4.96 -3.94
C VAL A 187 -22.73 5.58 -4.97
N ILE A 188 -22.70 6.90 -5.15
CA ILE A 188 -23.63 7.66 -5.98
C ILE A 188 -22.89 8.60 -6.93
N GLY A 189 -23.48 8.82 -8.11
CA GLY A 189 -22.98 9.74 -9.12
C GLY A 189 -22.36 9.05 -10.34
N ILE A 190 -22.19 9.84 -11.39
CA ILE A 190 -21.64 9.42 -12.68
C ILE A 190 -20.58 10.45 -13.09
N THR A 191 -19.40 9.99 -13.54
CA THR A 191 -18.34 10.85 -14.09
C THR A 191 -18.03 10.47 -15.53
N GLN A 192 -17.12 11.18 -16.21
CA GLN A 192 -16.66 10.81 -17.57
C GLN A 192 -17.80 10.53 -18.58
N ILE A 193 -18.78 11.44 -18.66
CA ILE A 193 -19.93 11.30 -19.58
C ILE A 193 -19.47 11.18 -21.03
N VAL A 194 -18.37 11.85 -21.37
CA VAL A 194 -17.75 11.85 -22.70
C VAL A 194 -16.35 11.27 -22.60
N THR A 195 -16.05 10.26 -23.40
CA THR A 195 -14.70 9.67 -23.54
C THR A 195 -14.21 9.87 -24.96
N ARG A 196 -12.94 10.26 -25.11
CA ARG A 196 -12.28 10.41 -26.40
C ARG A 196 -11.39 9.21 -26.67
N GLU A 197 -11.68 8.50 -27.75
CA GLU A 197 -10.92 7.32 -28.20
C GLU A 197 -10.18 7.64 -29.50
N VAL A 198 -8.91 7.24 -29.56
CA VAL A 198 -8.09 7.33 -30.77
C VAL A 198 -8.08 5.96 -31.41
N ASP A 199 -8.65 5.86 -32.61
CA ASP A 199 -8.55 4.68 -33.44
C ASP A 199 -7.23 4.78 -34.23
N ALA A 200 -6.20 4.09 -33.73
CA ALA A 200 -4.86 4.13 -34.32
C ALA A 200 -4.83 3.52 -35.73
N GLU A 201 -5.68 2.53 -36.01
CA GLU A 201 -5.75 1.87 -37.31
C GLU A 201 -6.48 2.74 -38.34
N ALA A 202 -7.63 3.32 -37.96
CA ALA A 202 -8.39 4.20 -38.83
C ALA A 202 -7.88 5.66 -38.84
N LYS A 203 -6.83 5.98 -38.06
CA LYS A 203 -6.31 7.34 -37.84
C LYS A 203 -7.41 8.36 -37.54
N SER A 204 -8.45 7.93 -36.81
CA SER A 204 -9.63 8.74 -36.55
C SER A 204 -9.87 8.92 -35.04
N ILE A 205 -10.70 9.90 -34.70
CA ILE A 205 -11.09 10.19 -33.33
C ILE A 205 -12.56 9.84 -33.20
N ARG A 206 -12.93 9.10 -32.16
CA ARG A 206 -14.32 8.86 -31.81
C ARG A 206 -14.59 9.40 -30.40
N TYR A 207 -15.81 9.85 -30.20
CA TYR A 207 -16.32 10.24 -28.89
C TYR A 207 -17.41 9.26 -28.49
N THR A 208 -17.25 8.63 -27.34
CA THR A 208 -18.23 7.72 -26.75
C THR A 208 -18.94 8.43 -25.60
N PHE A 209 -20.24 8.18 -25.49
CA PHE A 209 -21.11 8.75 -24.46
C PHE A 209 -21.69 7.60 -23.64
N GLY A 210 -21.55 7.65 -22.32
CA GLY A 210 -22.03 6.56 -21.46
C GLY A 210 -21.85 6.79 -19.97
N GLY A 211 -20.91 7.66 -19.58
CA GLY A 211 -20.64 7.90 -18.17
C GLY A 211 -20.01 6.69 -17.48
N MET A 212 -19.34 6.98 -16.38
CA MET A 212 -18.69 5.99 -15.53
C MET A 212 -19.43 6.00 -14.19
N PRO A 213 -20.13 4.90 -13.83
CA PRO A 213 -20.91 4.85 -12.59
C PRO A 213 -20.01 4.86 -11.37
N ALA A 214 -20.54 5.23 -10.21
CA ALA A 214 -19.81 5.16 -8.95
C ALA A 214 -19.33 3.73 -8.61
N LEU A 215 -18.27 3.63 -7.82
CA LEU A 215 -17.79 2.39 -7.23
C LEU A 215 -18.59 2.07 -5.96
N GLY A 216 -19.09 0.83 -5.85
CA GLY A 216 -19.73 0.34 -4.64
C GLY A 216 -18.73 0.11 -3.49
N LEU A 217 -19.16 0.31 -2.24
CA LEU A 217 -18.26 0.17 -1.09
C LEU A 217 -17.92 -1.28 -0.77
N ASP A 218 -18.84 -2.20 -1.02
CA ASP A 218 -18.62 -3.64 -0.93
C ASP A 218 -17.50 -4.09 -1.90
N PHE A 219 -17.55 -3.60 -3.14
CA PHE A 219 -16.54 -3.85 -4.15
C PHE A 219 -15.18 -3.25 -3.74
N VAL A 220 -15.16 -1.98 -3.32
CA VAL A 220 -13.92 -1.32 -2.90
C VAL A 220 -13.32 -2.03 -1.69
N ALA A 221 -14.10 -2.33 -0.65
CA ALA A 221 -13.62 -3.05 0.52
C ALA A 221 -13.06 -4.44 0.15
N GLY A 222 -13.73 -5.18 -0.73
CA GLY A 222 -13.22 -6.46 -1.23
C GLY A 222 -11.85 -6.34 -1.91
N LEU A 223 -11.62 -5.28 -2.70
CA LEU A 223 -10.32 -5.00 -3.28
C LEU A 223 -9.26 -4.64 -2.23
N LEU A 224 -9.63 -3.86 -1.20
CA LEU A 224 -8.69 -3.51 -0.12
C LEU A 224 -8.29 -4.73 0.71
N ASP A 225 -9.21 -5.67 0.95
CA ASP A 225 -8.92 -6.93 1.63
C ASP A 225 -7.93 -7.80 0.84
N GLU A 226 -8.16 -7.95 -0.47
CA GLU A 226 -7.24 -8.68 -1.35
C GLU A 226 -5.85 -8.05 -1.33
N GLN A 227 -5.78 -6.71 -1.41
CA GLN A 227 -4.51 -6.01 -1.29
C GLN A 227 -3.90 -6.27 0.09
N TYR A 228 -4.64 -6.14 1.19
CA TYR A 228 -4.10 -6.40 2.53
C TYR A 228 -3.48 -7.80 2.69
N GLN A 229 -4.11 -8.83 2.13
CA GLN A 229 -3.56 -10.19 2.10
C GLN A 229 -2.24 -10.26 1.34
N LEU A 230 -2.19 -9.71 0.12
CA LEU A 230 -0.95 -9.62 -0.67
C LEU A 230 0.14 -8.82 0.04
N GLY A 231 -0.25 -7.76 0.77
CA GLY A 231 0.64 -6.92 1.56
C GLY A 231 1.22 -7.65 2.75
N THR A 232 0.43 -8.52 3.38
CA THR A 232 0.88 -9.40 4.47
C THR A 232 1.87 -10.43 3.96
N GLU A 233 1.64 -11.05 2.78
CA GLU A 233 2.63 -11.91 2.14
C GLU A 233 3.94 -11.18 1.84
N ALA A 234 3.86 -9.94 1.35
CA ALA A 234 5.03 -9.10 1.11
C ALA A 234 5.75 -8.71 2.40
N PHE A 235 5.01 -8.45 3.49
CA PHE A 235 5.57 -8.15 4.79
C PHE A 235 6.34 -9.33 5.37
N LEU A 236 5.79 -10.55 5.29
CA LEU A 236 6.49 -11.77 5.72
C LEU A 236 7.77 -12.01 4.91
N ALA A 237 7.73 -11.77 3.60
CA ALA A 237 8.92 -11.89 2.76
C ALA A 237 9.96 -10.79 3.05
N PHE A 238 9.51 -9.58 3.40
CA PHE A 238 10.37 -8.49 3.86
C PHE A 238 11.03 -8.82 5.20
N GLN A 239 10.27 -9.42 6.13
CA GLN A 239 10.81 -9.93 7.39
C GLN A 239 11.93 -10.95 7.13
N ALA A 240 11.72 -11.90 6.22
CA ALA A 240 12.74 -12.88 5.85
C ALA A 240 14.01 -12.23 5.29
N LEU A 241 13.89 -11.21 4.43
CA LEU A 241 15.02 -10.42 3.92
C LEU A 241 15.79 -9.72 5.05
N VAL A 242 15.08 -9.06 5.97
CA VAL A 242 15.72 -8.42 7.12
C VAL A 242 16.36 -9.43 8.06
N ARG A 243 15.79 -10.63 8.25
CA ARG A 243 16.45 -11.68 9.06
C ARG A 243 17.79 -12.11 8.45
N GLU A 244 17.88 -12.17 7.12
CA GLU A 244 19.13 -12.44 6.44
C GLU A 244 20.17 -11.34 6.71
N HIS A 245 19.74 -10.07 6.66
CA HIS A 245 20.59 -8.93 7.02
C HIS A 245 21.05 -9.01 8.48
N GLU A 246 20.14 -9.22 9.42
CA GLU A 246 20.44 -9.33 10.86
C GLU A 246 21.44 -10.46 11.15
N ALA A 247 21.29 -11.61 10.49
CA ALA A 247 22.22 -12.73 10.62
C ALA A 247 23.62 -12.36 10.09
N SER A 248 23.70 -11.63 8.97
CA SER A 248 24.96 -11.16 8.40
C SER A 248 25.62 -10.09 9.28
N ILE A 249 24.85 -9.13 9.77
CA ILE A 249 25.31 -8.08 10.69
C ILE A 249 25.83 -8.71 11.99
N SER A 250 25.09 -9.66 12.58
CA SER A 250 25.47 -10.30 13.84
C SER A 250 26.82 -11.03 13.76
N LYS A 251 27.12 -11.67 12.62
CA LYS A 251 28.43 -12.33 12.38
C LYS A 251 29.59 -11.34 12.32
N ASN A 252 29.32 -10.10 11.93
CA ASN A 252 30.32 -9.06 11.70
C ASN A 252 30.25 -7.91 12.74
N ASN A 253 29.45 -8.09 13.79
CA ASN A 253 29.27 -7.11 14.86
C ASN A 253 30.39 -7.25 15.90
N ILE A 254 31.58 -6.72 15.56
CA ILE A 254 32.71 -6.65 16.48
C ILE A 254 32.50 -5.41 17.36
N VAL A 255 32.02 -5.60 18.58
CA VAL A 255 31.79 -4.53 19.58
C VAL A 255 33.06 -4.27 20.38
#